data_AF-A0AAV8YCU4-F1
#
_entry.id   AF-A0AAV8YCU4-F1
#
_cell.length_a   1.000
_cell.length_b   1.000
_cell.length_c   1.000
_cell.angle_alpha   90.00
_cell.angle_beta   90.00
_cell.angle_gamma   90.00
#
_symmetry.space_group_name_H-M   'P 1'
#
loop_
_entity.id
_entity.type
_entity.pdbx_description
1 polymer ?
#
loop_
_entity_poly.entity_id
_entity_poly.type
_entity_poly.pdbx_seq_one_letter_code
_entity_poly.pdbx_strand_id
1 'polypeptide(L)'
;MGSEDHAEYRINSVVSSYAKLAKDINTLVCILRETSDEIFAKGTFTMLKNSSHAILRMYEDEKQLMETFKNNARALKQLRRLREEERLANIRTMEETNGNIQKLRFEVEDVLVYSKYEATYFENWERTRREQNTIVCKQKENIPGYIISETRNKIDAENRCHVELENYIEESKNDYLDEIQYWMRHYDDETEKREAEMLNLKADIEKLMEDRAALKQKFDSHKAEIDDWVDYKTAKKEKEDRERLELWAAIKIQAWWRGTMVRKKLGPYRKKKGKGKDKGKGKGKKK
;
A
#
# COMPACT_ATOMS: atom_id res chain seq x y z
N MET A 1 -53.47 65.95 71.48
CA MET A 1 -53.95 67.34 71.38
C MET A 1 -55.30 67.31 70.70
N GLY A 2 -56.31 67.91 71.32
CA GLY A 2 -57.70 67.83 70.91
C GLY A 2 -58.62 67.97 72.11
N SER A 3 -58.27 68.89 73.03
CA SER A 3 -59.19 69.46 74.00
C SER A 3 -60.15 70.37 73.23
N GLU A 4 -61.03 69.76 72.43
CA GLU A 4 -62.06 70.44 71.67
C GLU A 4 -63.19 70.81 72.62
N ASP A 5 -63.09 72.04 73.10
CA ASP A 5 -64.17 73.01 73.23
C ASP A 5 -65.59 72.53 73.54
N HIS A 6 -65.70 71.69 74.56
CA HIS A 6 -66.99 71.39 75.19
C HIS A 6 -67.66 72.64 75.78
N ALA A 7 -66.93 73.75 75.96
CA ALA A 7 -67.45 75.02 76.44
C ALA A 7 -68.13 75.81 75.31
N GLU A 8 -67.48 75.99 74.15
CA GLU A 8 -68.09 76.69 73.00
C GLU A 8 -69.29 75.92 72.43
N TYR A 9 -69.24 74.58 72.37
CA TYR A 9 -70.39 73.79 71.89
C TYR A 9 -71.59 73.89 72.83
N ARG A 10 -71.36 73.98 74.15
CA ARG A 10 -72.44 74.19 75.12
C ARG A 10 -73.06 75.58 74.97
N ILE A 11 -72.24 76.62 74.86
CA ILE A 11 -72.72 78.01 74.74
C ILE A 11 -73.52 78.18 73.43
N ASN A 12 -73.04 77.65 72.30
CA ASN A 12 -73.79 77.68 71.04
C ASN A 12 -75.08 76.84 71.08
N SER A 13 -75.08 75.70 71.77
CA SER A 13 -76.32 74.92 71.94
C SER A 13 -77.34 75.64 72.83
N VAL A 14 -76.87 76.39 73.84
CA VAL A 14 -77.74 77.16 74.75
C VAL A 14 -78.34 78.37 74.02
N VAL A 15 -77.54 79.11 73.25
CA VAL A 15 -78.01 80.25 72.44
C VAL A 15 -79.01 79.79 71.35
N SER A 16 -78.75 78.66 70.70
CA SER A 16 -79.67 78.03 69.74
C SER A 16 -80.98 77.57 70.41
N SER A 17 -80.89 77.05 71.64
CA SER A 17 -82.05 76.65 72.44
C SER A 17 -82.95 77.84 72.81
N TYR A 18 -82.37 79.00 73.13
CA TYR A 18 -83.15 80.22 73.41
C TYR A 18 -83.79 80.80 72.15
N ALA A 19 -83.10 80.79 71.02
CA ALA A 19 -83.66 81.26 69.75
C ALA A 19 -84.80 80.35 69.24
N LYS A 20 -84.65 79.02 69.40
CA LYS A 20 -85.71 78.06 69.14
C LYS A 20 -86.91 78.28 70.06
N LEU A 21 -86.68 78.44 71.37
CA LEU A 21 -87.74 78.69 72.35
C LEU A 21 -88.50 79.99 72.07
N ALA A 22 -87.82 81.07 71.67
CA ALA A 22 -88.45 82.33 71.29
C ALA A 22 -89.34 82.17 70.05
N LYS A 23 -88.89 81.39 69.06
CA LYS A 23 -89.66 81.08 67.84
C LYS A 23 -90.87 80.18 68.15
N ASP A 24 -90.71 79.22 69.06
CA ASP A 24 -91.79 78.33 69.51
C ASP A 24 -92.84 79.10 70.33
N ILE A 25 -92.43 80.03 71.21
CA ILE A 25 -93.34 80.93 71.94
C ILE A 25 -94.10 81.83 70.96
N ASN A 26 -93.41 82.45 70.00
CA ASN A 26 -94.07 83.36 69.05
C ASN A 26 -95.06 82.62 68.13
N THR A 27 -94.71 81.41 67.67
CA THR A 27 -95.63 80.59 66.88
C THR A 27 -96.84 80.12 67.69
N LEU A 28 -96.66 79.75 68.97
CA LEU A 28 -97.78 79.44 69.87
C LEU A 28 -98.68 80.64 70.13
N VAL A 29 -98.12 81.84 70.33
CA VAL A 29 -98.89 83.08 70.52
C VAL A 29 -99.70 83.41 69.25
N CYS A 30 -99.10 83.29 68.07
CA CYS A 30 -99.80 83.46 66.79
C CYS A 30 -100.94 82.45 66.64
N ILE A 31 -100.67 81.16 66.86
CA ILE A 31 -101.68 80.09 66.77
C ILE A 31 -102.81 80.34 67.78
N LEU A 32 -102.51 80.67 69.04
CA LEU A 32 -103.53 80.92 70.07
C LEU A 32 -104.36 82.16 69.78
N ARG A 33 -103.75 83.24 69.28
CA ARG A 33 -104.46 84.45 68.85
C ARG A 33 -105.41 84.14 67.70
N GLU A 34 -104.91 83.50 66.65
CA GLU A 34 -105.69 83.14 65.47
C GLU A 34 -106.81 82.13 65.80
N THR A 35 -106.58 81.21 66.75
CA THR A 35 -107.60 80.26 67.21
C THR A 35 -108.65 80.94 68.09
N SER A 36 -108.26 81.91 68.95
CA SER A 36 -109.18 82.71 69.74
C SER A 36 -110.11 83.53 68.84
N ASP A 37 -109.56 84.14 67.80
CA ASP A 37 -110.33 84.88 66.80
C ASP A 37 -111.27 83.94 66.00
N GLU A 38 -110.81 82.72 65.66
CA GLU A 38 -111.62 81.70 64.98
C GLU A 38 -112.80 81.20 65.84
N ILE A 39 -112.58 81.02 67.14
CA ILE A 39 -113.61 80.59 68.10
C ILE A 39 -114.67 81.68 68.29
N PHE A 40 -114.26 82.94 68.48
CA PHE A 40 -115.18 84.07 68.64
C PHE A 40 -116.03 84.31 67.38
N ALA A 41 -115.46 84.14 66.19
CA ALA A 41 -116.14 84.46 64.94
C ALA A 41 -116.99 83.31 64.37
N LYS A 42 -116.56 82.06 64.54
CA LYS A 42 -117.13 80.91 63.80
C LYS A 42 -117.45 79.70 64.67
N GLY A 43 -117.05 79.70 65.95
CA GLY A 43 -117.24 78.57 66.86
C GLY A 43 -116.43 77.31 66.49
N THR A 44 -115.43 77.42 65.59
CA THR A 44 -114.60 76.31 65.09
C THR A 44 -113.13 76.54 65.42
N PHE A 45 -112.32 75.47 65.39
CA PHE A 45 -110.89 75.48 65.76
C PHE A 45 -110.00 74.84 64.69
N THR A 46 -110.29 75.07 63.41
CA THR A 46 -109.61 74.41 62.28
C THR A 46 -108.16 74.84 62.10
N MET A 47 -107.81 76.08 62.46
CA MET A 47 -106.42 76.55 62.38
C MET A 47 -105.51 75.83 63.37
N LEU A 48 -105.97 75.63 64.60
CA LEU A 48 -105.26 74.81 65.58
C LEU A 48 -105.13 73.34 65.11
N LYS A 49 -106.16 72.82 64.44
CA LYS A 49 -106.14 71.45 63.91
C LYS A 49 -105.13 71.29 62.76
N ASN A 50 -105.01 72.28 61.86
CA ASN A 50 -104.08 72.22 60.74
C ASN A 50 -102.63 72.46 61.17
N SER A 51 -102.39 73.40 62.09
CA SER A 51 -101.06 73.61 62.67
C SER A 51 -100.61 72.39 63.48
N SER A 52 -101.52 71.78 64.24
CA SER A 52 -101.27 70.50 64.93
C SER A 52 -100.91 69.39 63.93
N HIS A 53 -101.65 69.21 62.83
CA HIS A 53 -101.30 68.20 61.81
C HIS A 53 -99.98 68.49 61.09
N ALA A 54 -99.66 69.76 60.80
CA ALA A 54 -98.40 70.12 60.16
C ALA A 54 -97.21 69.83 61.08
N ILE A 55 -97.32 70.16 62.38
CA ILE A 55 -96.33 69.80 63.40
C ILE A 55 -96.19 68.28 63.52
N LEU A 56 -97.30 67.54 63.49
CA LEU A 56 -97.27 66.07 63.52
C LEU A 56 -96.58 65.47 62.28
N ARG A 57 -96.82 66.01 61.08
CA ARG A 57 -96.15 65.56 59.85
C ARG A 57 -94.66 65.87 59.87
N MET A 58 -94.28 67.09 60.26
CA MET A 58 -92.87 67.47 60.41
C MET A 58 -92.14 66.58 61.41
N TYR A 59 -92.80 66.24 62.52
CA TYR A 59 -92.25 65.31 63.51
C TYR A 59 -92.07 63.90 62.95
N GLU A 60 -93.01 63.41 62.15
CA GLU A 60 -92.91 62.10 61.51
C GLU A 60 -91.83 62.07 60.41
N ASP A 61 -91.72 63.12 59.59
CA ASP A 61 -90.68 63.25 58.57
C ASP A 61 -89.28 63.37 59.20
N GLU A 62 -89.13 64.13 60.29
CA GLU A 62 -87.88 64.22 61.06
C GLU A 62 -87.52 62.85 61.65
N LYS A 63 -88.50 62.11 62.17
CA LYS A 63 -88.31 60.75 62.69
C LYS A 63 -87.87 59.79 61.59
N GLN A 64 -88.46 59.85 60.40
CA GLN A 64 -88.06 59.03 59.25
C GLN A 64 -86.65 59.40 58.75
N LEU A 65 -86.33 60.69 58.67
CA LEU A 65 -85.01 61.15 58.29
C LEU A 65 -83.94 60.70 59.29
N MET A 66 -84.24 60.75 60.58
CA MET A 66 -83.36 60.25 61.63
C MET A 66 -83.17 58.73 61.56
N GLU A 67 -84.22 57.99 61.22
CA GLU A 67 -84.13 56.53 61.06
C GLU A 67 -83.32 56.14 59.81
N THR A 68 -83.55 56.81 58.67
CA THR A 68 -82.74 56.61 57.46
C THR A 68 -81.29 57.01 57.66
N PHE A 69 -81.01 58.10 58.38
CA PHE A 69 -79.65 58.50 58.74
C PHE A 69 -78.97 57.44 59.61
N LYS A 70 -79.66 56.91 60.63
CA LYS A 70 -79.13 55.82 61.47
C LYS A 70 -78.82 54.57 60.63
N ASN A 71 -79.71 54.21 59.71
CA ASN A 71 -79.52 53.07 58.83
C ASN A 71 -78.37 53.26 57.85
N ASN A 72 -78.25 54.45 57.24
CA ASN A 72 -77.13 54.80 56.36
C ASN A 72 -75.80 54.85 57.12
N ALA A 73 -75.78 55.37 58.35
CA ALA A 73 -74.60 55.37 59.20
C ALA A 73 -74.15 53.94 59.56
N ARG A 74 -75.10 53.03 59.84
CA ARG A 74 -74.82 51.60 60.05
C ARG A 74 -74.27 50.93 58.78
N ALA A 75 -74.89 51.18 57.63
CA ALA A 75 -74.45 50.63 56.35
C ALA A 75 -73.05 51.11 55.95
N LEU A 76 -72.77 52.42 56.09
CA LEU A 76 -71.43 52.99 55.86
C LEU A 76 -70.38 52.38 56.79
N LYS A 77 -70.72 52.16 58.07
CA LYS A 77 -69.81 51.49 59.01
C LYS A 77 -69.51 50.05 58.60
N GLN A 78 -70.53 49.30 58.16
CA GLN A 78 -70.34 47.94 57.66
C GLN A 78 -69.50 47.89 56.38
N LEU A 79 -69.78 48.76 55.40
CA LEU A 79 -69.02 48.83 54.16
C LEU A 79 -67.55 49.20 54.41
N ARG A 80 -67.28 50.14 55.34
CA ARG A 80 -65.91 50.46 55.74
C ARG A 80 -65.19 49.27 56.37
N ARG A 81 -65.90 48.49 57.20
CA ARG A 81 -65.36 47.26 57.80
C ARG A 81 -65.04 46.21 56.74
N LEU A 82 -66.00 45.91 55.85
CA LEU A 82 -65.83 44.94 54.76
C LEU A 82 -64.69 45.33 53.83
N ARG A 83 -64.58 46.61 53.45
CA ARG A 83 -63.47 47.11 52.64
C ARG A 83 -62.11 46.87 53.32
N GLU A 84 -62.02 47.10 54.62
CA GLU A 84 -60.77 46.90 55.35
C GLU A 84 -60.44 45.41 55.52
N GLU A 85 -61.45 44.58 55.78
CA GLU A 85 -61.32 43.11 55.82
C GLU A 85 -60.83 42.57 54.46
N GLU A 86 -61.42 43.02 53.35
CA GLU A 86 -61.01 42.66 52.00
C GLU A 86 -59.60 43.16 51.67
N ARG A 87 -59.25 44.40 52.06
CA ARG A 87 -57.90 44.95 51.89
C ARG A 87 -56.87 44.08 52.60
N LEU A 88 -57.13 43.68 53.85
CA LEU A 88 -56.24 42.82 54.63
C LEU A 88 -56.15 41.41 54.05
N ALA A 89 -57.26 40.84 53.57
CA ALA A 89 -57.26 39.54 52.90
C ALA A 89 -56.46 39.56 51.59
N ASN A 90 -56.59 40.62 50.79
CA ASN A 90 -55.80 40.82 49.58
C ASN A 90 -54.30 40.98 49.89
N ILE A 91 -53.94 41.71 50.94
CA ILE A 91 -52.53 41.82 51.35
C ILE A 91 -51.96 40.46 51.75
N ARG A 92 -52.69 39.68 52.56
CA ARG A 92 -52.23 38.34 52.98
C ARG A 92 -52.06 37.39 51.80
N THR A 93 -53.03 37.35 50.88
CA THR A 93 -52.95 36.51 49.69
C THR A 93 -51.82 36.96 48.76
N MET A 94 -51.58 38.27 48.63
CA MET A 94 -50.39 38.79 47.93
C MET A 94 -49.08 38.37 48.59
N GLU A 95 -48.98 38.46 49.92
CA GLU A 95 -47.77 38.04 50.66
C GLU A 95 -47.52 36.53 50.51
N GLU A 96 -48.57 35.71 50.61
CA GLU A 96 -48.50 34.26 50.46
C GLU A 96 -48.11 33.86 49.03
N THR A 97 -48.75 34.44 48.02
CA THR A 97 -48.42 34.19 46.61
C THR A 97 -47.01 34.67 46.28
N ASN A 98 -46.57 35.82 46.78
CA ASN A 98 -45.21 36.30 46.60
C ASN A 98 -44.18 35.38 47.29
N GLY A 99 -44.49 34.88 48.48
CA GLY A 99 -43.67 33.87 49.17
C GLY A 99 -43.55 32.57 48.38
N ASN A 100 -44.65 32.11 47.78
CA ASN A 100 -44.66 30.92 46.93
C ASN A 100 -43.87 31.15 45.63
N ILE A 101 -43.98 32.33 45.01
CA ILE A 101 -43.18 32.71 43.83
C ILE A 101 -41.69 32.68 44.15
N GLN A 102 -41.28 33.19 45.32
CA GLN A 102 -39.87 33.16 45.72
C GLN A 102 -39.36 31.73 45.93
N LYS A 103 -40.11 30.88 46.63
CA LYS A 103 -39.75 29.46 46.80
C LYS A 103 -39.59 28.75 45.47
N LEU A 104 -40.59 28.89 44.59
CA LEU A 104 -40.54 28.29 43.24
C LEU A 104 -39.35 28.82 42.43
N ARG A 105 -39.00 30.11 42.55
CA ARG A 105 -37.80 30.67 41.91
C ARG A 105 -36.52 30.01 42.41
N PHE A 106 -36.38 29.81 43.72
CA PHE A 106 -35.22 29.13 44.28
C PHE A 106 -35.14 27.67 43.85
N GLU A 107 -36.26 26.95 43.85
CA GLU A 107 -36.32 25.56 43.38
C GLU A 107 -35.94 25.44 41.91
N VAL A 108 -36.43 26.34 41.05
CA VAL A 108 -36.05 26.36 39.62
C VAL A 108 -34.57 26.66 39.44
N GLU A 109 -34.02 27.64 40.17
CA GLU A 109 -32.59 27.96 40.10
C GLU A 109 -31.73 26.78 40.56
N ASP A 110 -32.11 26.12 41.66
CA ASP A 110 -31.39 24.96 42.20
C ASP A 110 -31.37 23.80 41.19
N VAL A 111 -32.51 23.49 40.57
CA VAL A 111 -32.61 22.48 39.52
C VAL A 111 -31.76 22.84 38.29
N LEU A 112 -31.76 24.12 37.87
CA LEU A 112 -30.95 24.57 36.74
C LEU A 112 -29.46 24.46 37.01
N VAL A 113 -29.01 24.87 38.20
CA VAL A 113 -27.62 24.77 38.64
C VAL A 113 -27.22 23.30 38.69
N TYR A 114 -28.01 22.45 39.34
CA TYR A 114 -27.73 21.01 39.44
C TYR A 114 -27.65 20.35 38.06
N SER A 115 -28.63 20.61 37.18
CA SER A 115 -28.66 20.08 35.82
C SER A 115 -27.42 20.50 35.01
N LYS A 116 -26.96 21.75 35.16
CA LYS A 116 -25.73 22.22 34.52
C LYS A 116 -24.49 21.51 35.04
N TYR A 117 -24.40 21.30 36.36
CA TYR A 117 -23.30 20.55 36.95
C TYR A 117 -23.29 19.09 36.47
N GLU A 118 -24.45 18.44 36.43
CA GLU A 118 -24.60 17.07 35.94
C GLU A 118 -24.21 16.96 34.46
N ALA A 119 -24.66 17.90 33.61
CA ALA A 119 -24.32 17.93 32.19
C ALA A 119 -22.80 18.07 31.97
N THR A 120 -22.16 19.01 32.66
CA THR A 120 -20.71 19.23 32.54
C THR A 120 -19.91 18.05 33.10
N TYR A 121 -20.37 17.44 34.20
CA TYR A 121 -19.77 16.21 34.73
C TYR A 121 -19.85 15.07 33.72
N PHE A 122 -21.03 14.83 33.14
CA PHE A 122 -21.23 13.77 32.18
C PHE A 122 -20.39 13.98 30.91
N GLU A 123 -20.32 15.22 30.41
CA GLU A 123 -19.48 15.55 29.26
C GLU A 123 -18.00 15.29 29.55
N ASN A 124 -17.50 15.73 30.71
CA ASN A 124 -16.13 15.48 31.14
C ASN A 124 -15.85 13.98 31.26
N TRP A 125 -16.75 13.23 31.91
CA TRP A 125 -16.63 11.79 32.08
C TRP A 125 -16.57 11.05 30.74
N GLU A 126 -17.49 11.37 29.81
CA GLU A 126 -17.54 10.73 28.50
C GLU A 126 -16.31 11.09 27.64
N ARG A 127 -15.82 12.34 27.72
CA ARG A 127 -14.57 12.77 27.09
C ARG A 127 -13.38 11.95 27.59
N THR A 128 -13.17 11.90 28.91
CA THR A 128 -12.06 11.13 29.50
C THR A 128 -12.16 9.64 29.16
N ARG A 129 -13.37 9.07 29.18
CA ARG A 129 -13.62 7.69 28.79
C ARG A 129 -13.23 7.41 27.34
N ARG A 130 -13.58 8.32 26.40
CA ARG A 130 -13.18 8.19 24.99
C ARG A 130 -11.67 8.32 24.80
N GLU A 131 -11.03 9.26 25.48
CA GLU A 131 -9.58 9.45 25.44
C GLU A 131 -8.86 8.20 25.95
N GLN A 132 -9.26 7.67 27.11
CA GLN A 132 -8.72 6.44 27.67
C GLN A 132 -8.91 5.25 26.72
N ASN A 133 -10.12 5.09 26.16
CA ASN A 133 -10.39 4.01 25.22
C ASN A 133 -9.51 4.12 23.96
N THR A 134 -9.32 5.33 23.44
CA THR A 134 -8.43 5.59 22.29
C THR A 134 -6.99 5.21 22.60
N ILE A 135 -6.49 5.55 23.80
CA ILE A 135 -5.14 5.17 24.23
C ILE A 135 -5.00 3.65 24.34
N VAL A 136 -5.98 2.97 24.94
CA VAL A 136 -5.97 1.50 25.07
C VAL A 136 -5.99 0.82 23.70
N CYS A 137 -6.82 1.31 22.77
CA CYS A 137 -6.83 0.82 21.39
C CYS A 137 -5.47 0.98 20.72
N LYS A 138 -4.87 2.19 20.78
CA LYS A 138 -3.54 2.44 20.21
C LYS A 138 -2.46 1.55 20.82
N GLN A 139 -2.47 1.35 22.14
CA GLN A 139 -1.53 0.44 22.80
C GLN A 139 -1.68 -1.01 22.33
N LYS A 140 -2.92 -1.48 22.15
CA LYS A 140 -3.21 -2.82 21.62
C LYS A 140 -2.80 -2.94 20.14
N GLU A 141 -2.93 -1.88 19.35
CA GLU A 141 -2.56 -1.84 17.94
C GLU A 141 -1.05 -1.72 17.70
N ASN A 142 -0.29 -1.14 18.64
CA ASN A 142 1.15 -0.94 18.50
C ASN A 142 1.93 -2.25 18.31
N ILE A 143 1.62 -3.30 19.08
CA ILE A 143 2.36 -4.57 19.00
C ILE A 143 2.12 -5.25 17.63
N PRO A 144 0.86 -5.47 17.18
CA PRO A 144 0.61 -5.95 15.82
C PRO A 144 1.21 -5.05 14.75
N GLY A 145 1.12 -3.72 14.90
CA GLY A 145 1.71 -2.76 13.95
C GLY A 145 3.21 -2.93 13.81
N TYR A 146 3.92 -3.10 14.93
CA TYR A 146 5.35 -3.39 14.94
C TYR A 146 5.65 -4.72 14.24
N ILE A 147 4.94 -5.80 14.59
CA ILE A 147 5.15 -7.12 13.98
C ILE A 147 4.91 -7.07 12.46
N ILE A 148 3.88 -6.37 12.00
CA ILE A 148 3.60 -6.18 10.58
C ILE A 148 4.75 -5.45 9.89
N SER A 149 5.28 -4.37 10.49
CA SER A 149 6.42 -3.65 9.93
C SER A 149 7.69 -4.51 9.88
N GLU A 150 7.95 -5.28 10.93
CA GLU A 150 9.15 -6.12 11.02
C GLU A 150 9.08 -7.29 10.03
N THR A 151 7.94 -7.96 9.95
CA THR A 151 7.71 -9.04 8.98
C THR A 151 7.79 -8.54 7.54
N ARG A 152 7.24 -7.35 7.25
CA ARG A 152 7.40 -6.71 5.95
C ARG A 152 8.87 -6.47 5.59
N ASN A 153 9.66 -5.93 6.53
CA ASN A 153 11.09 -5.72 6.30
C ASN A 153 11.84 -7.04 6.06
N LYS A 154 11.47 -8.11 6.76
CA LYS A 154 12.05 -9.45 6.55
C LYS A 154 11.73 -9.99 5.16
N ILE A 155 10.47 -9.86 4.71
CA ILE A 155 10.04 -10.26 3.37
C ILE A 155 10.79 -9.47 2.30
N ASP A 156 10.92 -8.14 2.47
CA ASP A 156 11.63 -7.31 1.50
C ASP A 156 13.13 -7.67 1.41
N ALA A 157 13.75 -7.98 2.54
CA ALA A 157 15.14 -8.47 2.57
C ALA A 157 15.28 -9.85 1.92
N GLU A 158 14.37 -10.78 2.19
CA GLU A 158 14.35 -12.11 1.58
C GLU A 158 14.16 -12.03 0.07
N ASN A 159 13.22 -11.21 -0.41
CA ASN A 159 13.00 -10.97 -1.84
C ASN A 159 14.25 -10.41 -2.52
N ARG A 160 14.96 -9.48 -1.87
CA ARG A 160 16.21 -8.94 -2.41
C ARG A 160 17.29 -10.02 -2.51
N CYS A 161 17.52 -10.78 -1.44
CA CYS A 161 18.48 -11.88 -1.44
C CYS A 161 18.12 -12.94 -2.49
N HIS A 162 16.84 -13.23 -2.65
CA HIS A 162 16.34 -14.17 -3.64
C HIS A 162 16.66 -13.72 -5.07
N VAL A 163 16.39 -12.45 -5.41
CA VAL A 163 16.74 -11.89 -6.73
C VAL A 163 18.25 -11.92 -6.97
N GLU A 164 19.07 -11.56 -5.96
CA GLU A 164 20.53 -11.63 -6.08
C GLU A 164 21.01 -13.07 -6.30
N LEU A 165 20.40 -14.06 -5.62
CA LEU A 165 20.70 -15.48 -5.81
C LEU A 165 20.27 -16.00 -7.19
N GLU A 166 19.08 -15.63 -7.67
CA GLU A 166 18.62 -16.00 -9.00
C GLU A 166 19.55 -15.44 -10.08
N ASN A 167 19.96 -14.17 -9.97
CA ASN A 167 20.92 -13.56 -10.88
C ASN A 167 22.26 -14.31 -10.87
N TYR A 168 22.79 -14.64 -9.69
CA TYR A 168 24.03 -15.40 -9.57
C TYR A 168 23.93 -16.78 -10.24
N ILE A 169 22.81 -17.49 -10.04
CA ILE A 169 22.59 -18.80 -10.66
C ILE A 169 22.51 -18.66 -12.18
N GLU A 170 21.82 -17.64 -12.69
CA GLU A 170 21.69 -17.42 -14.14
C GLU A 170 23.05 -17.02 -14.76
N GLU A 171 23.84 -16.18 -14.09
CA GLU A 171 25.22 -15.86 -14.50
C GLU A 171 26.09 -17.12 -14.54
N SER A 172 26.11 -17.91 -13.46
CA SER A 172 26.88 -19.16 -13.41
C SER A 172 26.46 -20.15 -14.48
N LYS A 173 25.16 -20.27 -14.75
CA LYS A 173 24.63 -21.10 -15.83
C LYS A 173 25.14 -20.62 -17.20
N ASN A 174 25.15 -19.31 -17.44
CA ASN A 174 25.66 -18.75 -18.69
C ASN A 174 27.16 -19.00 -18.85
N ASP A 175 27.96 -18.84 -17.78
CA ASP A 175 29.39 -19.16 -17.78
C ASP A 175 29.63 -20.62 -18.18
N TYR A 176 28.86 -21.56 -17.61
CA TYR A 176 28.96 -22.97 -17.97
C TYR A 176 28.52 -23.26 -19.41
N LEU A 177 27.49 -22.57 -19.90
CA LEU A 177 27.05 -22.71 -21.29
C LEU A 177 28.12 -22.19 -22.26
N ASP A 178 28.78 -21.08 -21.95
CA ASP A 178 29.87 -20.52 -22.73
C ASP A 178 31.08 -21.45 -22.75
N GLU A 179 31.43 -22.06 -21.60
CA GLU A 179 32.51 -23.04 -21.52
C GLU A 179 32.18 -24.33 -22.30
N ILE A 180 30.94 -24.81 -22.23
CA ILE A 180 30.47 -25.93 -23.07
C ILE A 180 30.62 -25.57 -24.55
N GLN A 181 30.15 -24.39 -24.97
CA GLN A 181 30.27 -23.95 -26.37
C GLN A 181 31.73 -23.81 -26.82
N TYR A 182 32.61 -23.30 -25.95
CA TYR A 182 34.03 -23.23 -26.22
C TYR A 182 34.63 -24.62 -26.47
N TRP A 183 34.36 -25.58 -25.58
CA TRP A 183 34.88 -26.94 -25.71
C TRP A 183 34.30 -27.66 -26.92
N MET A 184 33.01 -27.48 -27.22
CA MET A 184 32.40 -28.02 -28.44
C MET A 184 33.14 -27.53 -29.68
N ARG A 185 33.34 -26.22 -29.84
CA ARG A 185 34.08 -25.65 -30.97
C ARG A 185 35.52 -26.14 -31.02
N HIS A 186 36.18 -26.23 -29.86
CA HIS A 186 37.55 -26.70 -29.79
C HIS A 186 37.70 -28.15 -30.28
N TYR A 187 36.78 -29.03 -29.87
CA TYR A 187 36.78 -30.42 -30.30
C TYR A 187 36.40 -30.57 -31.77
N ASP A 188 35.45 -29.78 -32.28
CA ASP A 188 35.10 -29.75 -33.70
C ASP A 188 36.33 -29.36 -34.54
N ASP A 189 37.00 -28.24 -34.18
CA ASP A 189 38.22 -27.77 -34.85
C ASP A 189 39.36 -28.80 -34.79
N GLU A 190 39.56 -29.45 -33.64
CA GLU A 190 40.60 -30.47 -33.49
C GLU A 190 40.28 -31.73 -34.30
N THR A 191 39.02 -32.14 -34.32
CA THR A 191 38.56 -33.29 -35.11
C THR A 191 38.74 -33.02 -36.60
N GLU A 192 38.33 -31.86 -37.10
CA GLU A 192 38.54 -31.45 -38.49
C GLU A 192 40.02 -31.45 -38.87
N LYS A 193 40.89 -30.91 -38.01
CA LYS A 193 42.35 -30.94 -38.23
C LYS A 193 42.89 -32.37 -38.32
N ARG A 194 42.48 -33.25 -37.41
CA ARG A 194 42.94 -34.65 -37.39
C ARG A 194 42.41 -35.44 -38.57
N GLU A 195 41.17 -35.19 -39.00
CA GLU A 195 40.60 -35.79 -40.20
C GLU A 195 41.36 -35.34 -41.45
N ALA A 196 41.70 -34.05 -41.56
CA ALA A 196 42.51 -33.53 -42.65
C ALA A 196 43.93 -34.13 -42.67
N GLU A 197 44.60 -34.21 -41.51
CA GLU A 197 45.91 -34.88 -41.37
C GLU A 197 45.83 -36.35 -41.77
N MET A 198 44.79 -37.07 -41.35
CA MET A 198 44.56 -38.47 -41.70
C MET A 198 44.36 -38.65 -43.20
N LEU A 199 43.60 -37.75 -43.85
CA LEU A 199 43.38 -37.78 -45.29
C LEU A 199 44.69 -37.54 -46.06
N ASN A 200 45.48 -36.56 -45.64
CA ASN A 200 46.79 -36.29 -46.23
C ASN A 200 47.74 -37.48 -46.08
N LEU A 201 47.82 -38.09 -44.90
CA LEU A 201 48.65 -39.28 -44.68
C LEU A 201 48.20 -40.47 -45.53
N LYS A 202 46.89 -40.67 -45.70
CA LYS A 202 46.37 -41.71 -46.60
C LYS A 202 46.80 -41.47 -48.05
N ALA A 203 46.71 -40.22 -48.52
CA ALA A 203 47.16 -39.85 -49.86
C ALA A 203 48.68 -40.05 -50.03
N ASP A 204 49.48 -39.68 -49.03
CA ASP A 204 50.94 -39.90 -49.04
C ASP A 204 51.29 -41.40 -49.07
N ILE A 205 50.57 -42.23 -48.30
CA ILE A 205 50.75 -43.69 -48.31
C ILE A 205 50.40 -44.26 -49.69
N GLU A 206 49.30 -43.83 -50.29
CA GLU A 206 48.88 -44.28 -51.62
C GLU A 206 49.95 -43.94 -52.67
N LYS A 207 50.44 -42.70 -52.66
CA LYS A 207 51.53 -42.26 -53.54
C LYS A 207 52.82 -43.07 -53.33
N LEU A 208 53.22 -43.30 -52.07
CA LEU A 208 54.40 -44.12 -51.77
C LEU A 208 54.23 -45.57 -52.25
N MET A 209 53.02 -46.11 -52.19
CA MET A 209 52.71 -47.45 -52.70
C MET A 209 52.81 -47.50 -54.23
N GLU A 210 52.31 -46.49 -54.93
CA GLU A 210 52.47 -46.34 -56.38
C GLU A 210 53.95 -46.22 -56.79
N ASP A 211 54.70 -45.32 -56.13
CA ASP A 211 56.13 -45.12 -56.37
C ASP A 211 56.92 -46.42 -56.13
N ARG A 212 56.59 -47.14 -55.05
CA ARG A 212 57.20 -48.45 -54.74
C ARG A 212 56.87 -49.49 -55.81
N ALA A 213 55.63 -49.54 -56.29
CA ALA A 213 55.22 -50.47 -57.34
C ALA A 213 55.96 -50.18 -58.66
N ALA A 214 56.05 -48.91 -59.04
CA ALA A 214 56.79 -48.46 -60.23
C ALA A 214 58.29 -48.76 -60.12
N LEU A 215 58.91 -48.50 -58.96
CA LEU A 215 60.32 -48.80 -58.73
C LEU A 215 60.59 -50.31 -58.77
N LYS A 216 59.70 -51.11 -58.17
CA LYS A 216 59.78 -52.57 -58.23
C LYS A 216 59.71 -53.07 -59.67
N GLN A 217 58.77 -52.56 -60.47
CA GLN A 217 58.66 -52.92 -61.89
C GLN A 217 59.95 -52.59 -62.67
N LYS A 218 60.53 -51.40 -62.44
CA LYS A 218 61.81 -51.00 -63.05
C LYS A 218 62.95 -51.92 -62.62
N PHE A 219 63.04 -52.25 -61.32
CA PHE A 219 64.05 -53.15 -60.80
C PHE A 219 63.92 -54.55 -61.42
N ASP A 220 62.71 -55.10 -61.47
CA ASP A 220 62.45 -56.41 -62.06
C ASP A 220 62.81 -56.43 -63.56
N SER A 221 62.52 -55.34 -64.29
CA SER A 221 62.89 -55.19 -65.70
C SER A 221 64.41 -55.13 -65.90
N HIS A 222 65.11 -54.27 -65.15
CA HIS A 222 66.57 -54.18 -65.22
C HIS A 222 67.25 -55.48 -64.77
N LYS A 223 66.69 -56.18 -63.79
CA LYS A 223 67.22 -57.46 -63.34
C LYS A 223 67.12 -58.50 -64.47
N ALA A 224 65.98 -58.57 -65.16
CA ALA A 224 65.85 -59.43 -66.34
C ALA A 224 66.87 -59.09 -67.44
N GLU A 225 67.07 -57.80 -67.75
CA GLU A 225 68.09 -57.36 -68.71
C GLU A 225 69.52 -57.75 -68.30
N ILE A 226 69.85 -57.62 -67.00
CA ILE A 226 71.16 -58.01 -66.46
C ILE A 226 71.33 -59.53 -66.53
N ASP A 227 70.32 -60.30 -66.13
CA ASP A 227 70.34 -61.76 -66.15
C ASP A 227 70.52 -62.25 -67.61
N ASP A 228 69.77 -61.69 -68.57
CA ASP A 228 69.93 -61.95 -70.01
C ASP A 228 71.35 -61.60 -70.52
N TRP A 229 71.93 -60.48 -70.07
CA TRP A 229 73.30 -60.09 -70.45
C TRP A 229 74.37 -61.00 -69.83
N VAL A 230 74.18 -61.42 -68.58
CA VAL A 230 75.05 -62.38 -67.90
C VAL A 230 75.00 -63.72 -68.62
N ASP A 231 73.81 -64.21 -68.96
CA ASP A 231 73.60 -65.46 -69.71
C ASP A 231 74.22 -65.39 -71.12
N TYR A 232 74.05 -64.26 -71.82
CA TYR A 232 74.73 -64.04 -73.10
C TYR A 232 76.26 -64.08 -72.95
N LYS A 233 76.80 -63.46 -71.89
CA LYS A 233 78.24 -63.38 -71.64
C LYS A 233 78.82 -64.73 -71.23
N THR A 234 78.12 -65.51 -70.40
CA THR A 234 78.52 -66.87 -70.02
C THR A 234 78.48 -67.79 -71.23
N ALA A 235 77.39 -67.78 -72.02
CA ALA A 235 77.28 -68.56 -73.26
C ALA A 235 78.37 -68.20 -74.27
N LYS A 236 78.69 -66.91 -74.42
CA LYS A 236 79.80 -66.44 -75.27
C LYS A 236 81.15 -66.95 -74.76
N LYS A 237 81.41 -66.86 -73.46
CA LYS A 237 82.65 -67.35 -72.85
C LYS A 237 82.80 -68.87 -72.99
N GLU A 238 81.73 -69.63 -72.77
CA GLU A 238 81.72 -71.09 -72.96
C GLU A 238 82.00 -71.47 -74.42
N LYS A 239 81.47 -70.70 -75.37
CA LYS A 239 81.77 -70.88 -76.80
C LYS A 239 83.25 -70.60 -77.09
N GLU A 240 83.79 -69.49 -76.62
CA GLU A 240 85.21 -69.14 -76.78
C GLU A 240 86.14 -70.17 -76.10
N ASP A 241 85.77 -70.68 -74.92
CA ASP A 241 86.52 -71.71 -74.20
C ASP A 241 86.45 -73.07 -74.93
N ARG A 242 85.29 -73.42 -75.52
CA ARG A 242 85.15 -74.61 -76.37
C ARG A 242 86.00 -74.50 -77.63
N GLU A 243 85.93 -73.37 -78.34
CA GLU A 243 86.76 -73.10 -79.52
C GLU A 243 88.26 -73.16 -79.18
N ARG A 244 88.67 -72.62 -78.01
CA ARG A 244 90.04 -72.72 -77.52
C ARG A 244 90.45 -74.15 -77.21
N LEU A 245 89.57 -74.93 -76.59
CA LEU A 245 89.80 -76.34 -76.28
C LEU A 245 89.92 -77.17 -77.57
N GLU A 246 89.03 -76.94 -78.55
CA GLU A 246 89.06 -77.55 -79.87
C GLU A 246 90.36 -77.21 -80.61
N LEU A 247 90.78 -75.94 -80.58
CA LEU A 247 92.05 -75.51 -81.17
C LEU A 247 93.24 -76.18 -80.47
N TRP A 248 93.25 -76.23 -79.14
CA TRP A 248 94.28 -76.91 -78.36
C TRP A 248 94.34 -78.41 -78.67
N ALA A 249 93.18 -79.07 -78.74
CA ALA A 249 93.07 -80.48 -79.10
C ALA A 249 93.55 -80.71 -80.53
N ALA A 250 93.16 -79.86 -81.49
CA ALA A 250 93.64 -79.90 -82.87
C ALA A 250 95.17 -79.74 -82.93
N ILE A 251 95.76 -78.81 -82.17
CA ILE A 251 97.21 -78.63 -82.07
C ILE A 251 97.88 -79.88 -81.47
N LYS A 252 97.31 -80.48 -80.42
CA LYS A 252 97.84 -81.70 -79.80
C LYS A 252 97.76 -82.91 -80.74
N ILE A 253 96.65 -83.08 -81.46
CA ILE A 253 96.47 -84.11 -82.48
C ILE A 253 97.47 -83.87 -83.62
N GLN A 254 97.62 -82.64 -84.10
CA GLN A 254 98.63 -82.30 -85.11
C GLN A 254 100.05 -82.58 -84.62
N ALA A 255 100.38 -82.25 -83.37
CA ALA A 255 101.70 -82.50 -82.79
C ALA A 255 101.94 -84.00 -82.57
N TRP A 256 100.94 -84.75 -82.10
CA TRP A 256 100.99 -86.21 -81.98
C TRP A 256 101.16 -86.87 -83.34
N TRP A 257 100.41 -86.43 -84.37
CA TRP A 257 100.52 -86.94 -85.72
C TRP A 257 101.88 -86.64 -86.34
N ARG A 258 102.37 -85.39 -86.24
CA ARG A 258 103.74 -85.01 -86.65
C ARG A 258 104.81 -85.83 -85.93
N GLY A 259 104.68 -86.00 -84.61
CA GLY A 259 105.60 -86.83 -83.82
C GLY A 259 105.53 -88.32 -84.17
N THR A 260 104.34 -88.83 -84.51
CA THR A 260 104.12 -90.21 -84.95
C THR A 260 104.68 -90.45 -86.34
N MET A 261 104.53 -89.49 -87.28
CA MET A 261 105.20 -89.52 -88.58
C MET A 261 106.72 -89.64 -88.43
N VAL A 262 107.31 -88.86 -87.52
CA VAL A 262 108.76 -88.89 -87.24
C VAL A 262 109.19 -90.22 -86.60
N ARG A 263 108.50 -90.68 -85.55
CA ARG A 263 108.88 -91.89 -84.78
C ARG A 263 108.62 -93.20 -85.53
N LYS A 264 107.50 -93.30 -86.25
CA LYS A 264 107.17 -94.47 -87.10
C LYS A 264 107.83 -94.39 -88.49
N LYS A 265 108.62 -93.36 -88.78
CA LYS A 265 109.35 -93.17 -90.05
C LYS A 265 108.43 -93.26 -91.27
N LEU A 266 107.24 -92.69 -91.15
CA LEU A 266 106.24 -92.59 -92.20
C LEU A 266 106.40 -91.25 -92.93
N GLY A 267 106.32 -91.27 -94.26
CA GLY A 267 106.60 -90.09 -95.08
C GLY A 267 108.09 -89.73 -95.17
N PRO A 268 108.45 -88.42 -95.25
CA PRO A 268 109.81 -87.96 -95.60
C PRO A 268 110.96 -88.41 -94.67
N TYR A 269 110.66 -89.01 -93.51
CA TYR A 269 111.63 -89.37 -92.46
C TYR A 269 112.13 -90.84 -92.53
N ARG A 270 111.85 -91.55 -93.62
CA ARG A 270 112.35 -92.91 -93.89
C ARG A 270 113.80 -92.88 -94.43
N LYS A 271 114.77 -93.37 -93.64
CA LYS A 271 116.20 -93.44 -94.03
C LYS A 271 116.43 -94.44 -95.17
N LYS A 272 116.91 -93.97 -96.33
CA LYS A 272 117.51 -94.79 -97.41
C LYS A 272 119.01 -94.46 -97.55
N LYS A 273 119.84 -95.51 -97.62
CA LYS A 273 121.28 -95.47 -97.94
C LYS A 273 121.48 -95.31 -99.46
N GLY A 274 122.44 -94.45 -99.86
CA GLY A 274 123.29 -94.66 -101.06
C GLY A 274 123.14 -93.68 -102.25
N LYS A 275 124.10 -92.73 -102.34
CA LYS A 275 124.80 -92.08 -103.50
C LYS A 275 124.02 -91.84 -104.82
N GLY A 276 124.06 -90.68 -105.51
CA GLY A 276 124.85 -89.44 -105.40
C GLY A 276 124.92 -88.74 -106.78
N LYS A 277 125.38 -87.47 -106.79
CA LYS A 277 125.74 -86.58 -107.93
C LYS A 277 124.62 -85.87 -108.73
N ASP A 278 124.74 -84.64 -109.23
CA ASP A 278 125.68 -83.50 -109.06
C ASP A 278 125.22 -82.35 -110.00
N LYS A 279 125.60 -81.10 -109.69
CA LYS A 279 125.68 -79.88 -110.55
C LYS A 279 124.36 -79.28 -111.09
N GLY A 280 124.14 -77.95 -111.12
CA GLY A 280 124.95 -76.78 -110.78
C GLY A 280 124.45 -75.51 -111.53
N LYS A 281 124.87 -74.34 -111.03
CA LYS A 281 124.94 -72.97 -111.64
C LYS A 281 123.73 -72.01 -111.66
N GLY A 282 123.99 -70.80 -111.12
CA GLY A 282 123.50 -69.49 -111.63
C GLY A 282 122.67 -68.65 -110.63
N LYS A 283 123.24 -67.77 -109.80
CA LYS A 283 123.55 -66.31 -109.97
C LYS A 283 122.34 -65.34 -110.10
N GLY A 284 122.29 -64.33 -109.21
CA GLY A 284 121.53 -63.05 -109.31
C GLY A 284 120.48 -62.89 -108.19
N LYS A 285 120.55 -62.03 -107.14
CA LYS A 285 120.95 -60.62 -106.88
C LYS A 285 119.81 -59.58 -107.10
N LYS A 286 119.56 -58.79 -106.04
CA LYS A 286 118.81 -57.51 -105.91
C LYS A 286 117.27 -57.58 -105.93
N LYS A 287 116.54 -56.82 -105.11
CA LYS A 287 116.85 -55.54 -104.43
C LYS A 287 116.32 -55.53 -102.99
#